data_AF-A0A1A6B0U0-F1
#
_entry.id   AF-A0A1A6B0U0-F1
#
_cell.length_a   1.000
_cell.length_b   1.000
_cell.length_c   1.000
_cell.angle_alpha   90.00
_cell.angle_beta   90.00
_cell.angle_gamma   90.00
#
_symmetry.space_group_name_H-M   'P 1'
#
loop_
_entity.id
_entity.type
_entity.pdbx_description
1 polymer ?
#
loop_
_entity_poly.entity_id
_entity_poly.type
_entity_poly.pdbx_seq_one_letter_code
_entity_poly.pdbx_strand_id
1 'polypeptide(L)'
;MKKRGFTYIEVMMAIGVFIMLSAFVIRLNITANKNVNKQVLKQNMMMEAQKCLEESKNNPDSSEYKNDSYKKMDGYYINISSVPVKADSPNLFQITVKVRNNIDDEENEVVLKSHFLKK
;
A
#
# COMPACT_ATOMS: atom_id res chain seq x y z
N MET A 1 -11.32 16.50 -61.46
CA MET A 1 -10.72 15.96 -60.22
C MET A 1 -11.63 14.88 -59.65
N LYS A 2 -11.30 13.59 -59.82
CA LYS A 2 -12.11 12.51 -59.23
C LYS A 2 -11.76 12.34 -57.76
N LYS A 3 -12.66 12.73 -56.86
CA LYS A 3 -12.59 12.39 -55.44
C LYS A 3 -12.67 10.85 -55.34
N ARG A 4 -11.54 10.18 -55.07
CA ARG A 4 -11.52 8.75 -54.77
C ARG A 4 -12.06 8.59 -53.35
N GLY A 5 -13.31 8.15 -53.22
CA GLY A 5 -13.89 7.78 -51.93
C GLY A 5 -13.22 6.51 -51.39
N PHE A 6 -13.26 6.33 -50.08
CA PHE A 6 -12.79 5.10 -49.43
C PHE A 6 -13.61 3.90 -49.87
N THR A 7 -12.93 2.78 -50.10
CA THR A 7 -13.56 1.51 -50.46
C THR A 7 -14.23 0.92 -49.23
N TYR A 8 -15.37 0.23 -49.38
CA TYR A 8 -16.10 -0.40 -48.27
C TYR A 8 -15.20 -1.26 -47.36
N ILE A 9 -14.24 -1.97 -47.95
CA ILE A 9 -13.26 -2.81 -47.24
C ILE A 9 -12.34 -1.97 -46.34
N GLU A 10 -11.90 -0.79 -46.80
CA GLU A 10 -11.04 0.11 -46.01
C GLU A 10 -11.80 0.67 -44.81
N VAL A 11 -13.08 1.01 -44.98
CA VAL A 11 -13.94 1.47 -43.90
C VAL A 11 -14.14 0.37 -42.85
N MET A 12 -14.37 -0.87 -43.28
CA MET A 12 -14.53 -2.01 -42.37
C MET A 12 -13.24 -2.32 -41.61
N MET A 13 -12.07 -2.24 -42.26
CA MET A 13 -10.78 -2.37 -41.58
C MET A 13 -10.55 -1.26 -40.54
N ALA A 14 -10.88 -0.01 -40.88
CA ALA A 14 -10.73 1.13 -39.97
C ALA A 14 -11.61 0.96 -38.72
N ILE A 15 -12.86 0.51 -38.88
CA ILE A 15 -13.77 0.22 -37.77
C ILE A 15 -13.21 -0.92 -36.90
N GLY A 16 -12.69 -1.99 -37.51
CA GLY A 16 -12.11 -3.11 -36.78
C GLY A 16 -10.91 -2.69 -35.91
N VAL A 17 -9.98 -1.93 -36.50
CA VAL A 17 -8.82 -1.38 -35.76
C VAL A 17 -9.28 -0.43 -34.65
N PHE A 18 -10.26 0.42 -34.92
CA PHE A 18 -10.80 1.36 -33.93
C PHE A 18 -11.42 0.64 -32.72
N ILE A 19 -12.20 -0.42 -32.95
CA ILE A 19 -12.79 -1.22 -31.87
C ILE A 19 -11.71 -1.91 -31.05
N MET A 20 -10.68 -2.48 -31.71
CA MET A 20 -9.57 -3.14 -31.02
C MET A 20 -8.78 -2.16 -30.14
N LEU A 21 -8.44 -0.98 -30.67
CA LEU A 21 -7.76 0.08 -29.90
C LEU A 21 -8.61 0.57 -28.74
N SER A 22 -9.92 0.75 -28.95
CA SER A 22 -10.85 1.17 -27.89
C SER A 22 -10.89 0.15 -26.76
N ALA A 23 -11.01 -1.14 -27.07
CA ALA A 23 -10.97 -2.21 -26.08
C ALA A 23 -9.64 -2.25 -25.31
N PHE A 24 -8.52 -2.04 -26.01
CA PHE A 24 -7.20 -2.00 -25.40
C PHE A 24 -7.03 -0.83 -24.43
N VAL A 25 -7.43 0.38 -24.84
CA VAL A 25 -7.38 1.59 -24.00
C VAL A 25 -8.23 1.43 -22.73
N ILE A 26 -9.43 0.85 -22.84
CA ILE A 26 -10.29 0.58 -21.68
C ILE A 26 -9.60 -0.36 -20.69
N ARG A 27 -9.02 -1.47 -21.18
CA ARG A 27 -8.30 -2.43 -20.32
C ARG A 27 -7.06 -1.82 -19.66
N LEU A 28 -6.33 -0.98 -20.39
CA LEU A 28 -5.19 -0.24 -19.84
C LEU A 28 -5.63 0.71 -18.73
N ASN A 29 -6.70 1.48 -18.93
CA ASN A 29 -7.20 2.41 -17.93
C ASN A 29 -7.67 1.69 -16.66
N ILE A 30 -8.42 0.59 -16.80
CA ILE A 30 -8.84 -0.24 -15.65
C ILE A 30 -7.62 -0.77 -14.88
N THR A 31 -6.61 -1.28 -15.60
CA THR A 31 -5.39 -1.81 -14.98
C THR A 31 -4.59 -0.71 -14.29
N ALA A 32 -4.43 0.44 -14.94
CA ALA A 32 -3.74 1.61 -14.41
C ALA A 32 -4.43 2.11 -13.13
N ASN A 33 -5.74 2.29 -13.13
CA ASN A 33 -6.49 2.73 -11.95
C ASN A 33 -6.40 1.73 -10.80
N LYS A 34 -6.49 0.41 -11.09
CA LYS A 34 -6.28 -0.62 -10.07
C LYS A 34 -4.89 -0.52 -9.44
N ASN A 35 -3.85 -0.31 -10.25
CA ASN A 35 -2.48 -0.19 -9.75
C ASN A 35 -2.26 1.09 -8.95
N VAL A 36 -2.80 2.23 -9.41
CA VAL A 36 -2.77 3.50 -8.68
C VAL A 36 -3.47 3.36 -7.32
N ASN A 37 -4.67 2.77 -7.29
CA ASN A 37 -5.40 2.58 -6.03
C ASN A 37 -4.63 1.68 -5.05
N LYS A 38 -4.00 0.60 -5.54
CA LYS A 38 -3.14 -0.24 -4.70
C LYS A 38 -1.93 0.53 -4.17
N GLN A 39 -1.30 1.36 -5.01
CA GLN A 39 -0.16 2.17 -4.61
C GLN A 39 -0.54 3.22 -3.54
N VAL A 40 -1.66 3.92 -3.73
CA VAL A 40 -2.19 4.88 -2.76
C VAL A 40 -2.52 4.19 -1.44
N LEU A 41 -3.19 3.03 -1.49
CA LEU A 41 -3.49 2.25 -0.29
C LEU A 41 -2.21 1.89 0.49
N LYS A 42 -1.18 1.43 -0.21
CA LYS A 42 0.11 1.08 0.40
C LYS A 42 0.83 2.30 0.98
N GLN A 43 0.76 3.45 0.32
CA GLN A 43 1.30 4.71 0.83
C GLN A 43 0.57 5.17 2.10
N ASN A 44 -0.74 5.05 2.15
CA ASN A 44 -1.52 5.40 3.35
C ASN A 44 -1.19 4.46 4.52
N MET A 45 -1.10 3.15 4.28
CA MET A 45 -0.67 2.19 5.32
C MET A 45 0.75 2.48 5.82
N MET A 46 1.66 2.88 4.93
CA MET A 46 3.03 3.29 5.29
C MET A 46 3.05 4.55 6.15
N MET A 47 2.22 5.55 5.80
CA MET A 47 2.09 6.78 6.57
C MET A 47 1.56 6.49 7.99
N GLU A 48 0.54 5.64 8.10
CA GLU A 48 -0.01 5.24 9.40
C GLU A 48 1.02 4.45 10.22
N ALA A 49 1.75 3.53 9.58
CA ALA A 49 2.83 2.80 10.23
C ALA A 49 3.92 3.74 10.77
N GLN A 50 4.28 4.78 10.00
CA GLN A 50 5.27 5.77 10.41
C GLN A 50 4.78 6.65 11.55
N LYS A 51 3.52 7.08 11.52
CA LYS A 51 2.88 7.82 12.61
C LYS A 51 2.93 7.02 13.92
N CYS A 52 2.44 5.77 13.89
CA CYS A 52 2.49 4.89 15.06
C CYS A 52 3.92 4.62 15.56
N LEU A 53 4.88 4.51 14.64
CA LEU A 53 6.29 4.32 14.98
C LEU A 53 6.86 5.52 15.74
N GLU A 54 6.60 6.74 15.26
CA GLU A 54 7.06 7.98 15.91
C GLU A 54 6.35 8.20 17.26
N GLU A 55 5.05 7.93 17.35
CA GLU A 55 4.32 7.97 18.63
C GLU A 55 4.90 6.99 19.65
N SER A 56 5.19 5.75 19.23
CA SER A 56 5.76 4.72 20.09
C SER A 56 7.18 5.06 20.55
N LYS A 57 7.98 5.74 19.71
CA LYS A 57 9.32 6.25 20.09
C LYS A 57 9.24 7.39 21.11
N ASN A 58 8.24 8.27 20.98
CA ASN A 58 8.06 9.41 21.87
C ASN A 58 7.46 8.99 23.23
N ASN A 59 6.65 7.93 23.27
CA ASN A 59 6.05 7.41 24.50
C ASN A 59 6.25 5.89 24.64
N PRO A 60 7.49 5.44 24.91
CA PRO A 60 7.86 4.02 24.90
C PRO A 60 7.25 3.21 26.04
N ASP A 61 6.64 3.86 27.04
CA ASP A 61 6.02 3.20 28.20
C ASP A 61 4.49 3.16 28.13
N SER A 62 3.90 3.71 27.08
CA SER A 62 2.46 3.59 26.84
C SER A 62 2.06 2.12 26.64
N SER A 63 1.06 1.69 27.41
CA SER A 63 0.43 0.36 27.27
C SER A 63 -0.46 0.26 26.03
N GLU A 64 -0.77 1.40 25.42
CA GLU A 64 -1.66 1.52 24.27
C GLU A 64 -1.11 0.78 23.04
N TYR A 65 0.22 0.78 22.87
CA TYR A 65 0.92 0.25 21.70
C TYR A 65 1.81 -0.97 22.00
N LYS A 66 1.73 -1.56 23.20
CA LYS A 66 2.44 -2.80 23.55
C LYS A 66 1.45 -3.96 23.59
N ASN A 67 0.99 -4.42 22.43
CA ASN A 67 0.16 -5.62 22.37
C ASN A 67 0.53 -6.48 21.16
N ASP A 68 0.68 -7.79 21.38
CA ASP A 68 0.97 -8.76 20.32
C ASP A 68 -0.23 -9.03 19.39
N SER A 69 -1.39 -8.40 19.67
CA SER A 69 -2.57 -8.47 18.81
C SER A 69 -2.71 -7.26 17.89
N TYR A 70 -3.43 -7.46 16.78
CA TYR A 70 -3.84 -6.38 15.89
C TYR A 70 -4.99 -5.59 16.51
N LYS A 71 -4.87 -4.27 16.54
CA LYS A 71 -5.94 -3.33 16.91
C LYS A 71 -6.39 -2.56 15.69
N LYS A 72 -7.69 -2.26 15.60
CA LYS A 72 -8.22 -1.43 14.52
C LYS A 72 -8.04 0.05 14.85
N MET A 73 -7.31 0.78 14.02
CA MET A 73 -7.05 2.23 14.16
C MET A 73 -7.12 2.88 12.77
N ASP A 74 -7.84 3.98 12.64
CA ASP A 74 -7.97 4.77 11.39
C ASP A 74 -8.31 3.92 10.14
N GLY A 75 -9.13 2.87 10.33
CA GLY A 75 -9.57 1.96 9.28
C GLY A 75 -8.61 0.81 8.97
N TYR A 76 -7.43 0.79 9.57
CA TYR A 76 -6.39 -0.24 9.41
C TYR A 76 -6.27 -1.14 10.65
N TYR A 77 -5.70 -2.32 10.47
CA TYR A 77 -5.30 -3.23 11.53
C TYR A 77 -3.82 -3.03 11.81
N ILE A 78 -3.51 -2.58 13.02
CA ILE A 78 -2.16 -2.20 13.43
C ILE A 78 -1.71 -3.11 14.57
N ASN A 79 -0.51 -3.67 14.43
CA ASN A 79 0.19 -4.39 15.48
C ASN A 79 1.52 -3.68 15.75
N ILE A 80 1.81 -3.42 17.02
CA ILE A 80 3.03 -2.74 17.45
C ILE A 80 3.67 -3.59 18.53
N SER A 81 4.92 -3.96 18.31
CA SER A 81 5.72 -4.71 19.28
C SER A 81 7.03 -3.99 19.53
N SER A 82 7.47 -4.00 20.78
CA SER A 82 8.75 -3.41 21.20
C SER A 82 9.54 -4.48 21.94
N VAL A 83 10.68 -4.87 21.38
CA VAL A 83 11.54 -5.92 21.94
C VAL A 83 12.95 -5.37 22.20
N PRO A 84 13.60 -5.75 23.31
CA PRO A 84 15.01 -5.41 23.52
C PRO A 84 15.88 -6.10 22.47
N VAL A 85 16.85 -5.38 21.91
CA VAL A 85 17.72 -5.92 20.82
C VAL A 85 18.73 -6.92 21.36
N LYS A 86 19.20 -6.73 22.60
CA LYS A 86 20.13 -7.63 23.30
C LYS A 86 19.77 -7.71 24.77
N ALA A 87 19.92 -8.89 25.37
CA ALA A 87 19.77 -9.09 26.82
C ALA A 87 20.72 -8.18 27.63
N ASP A 88 21.90 -7.91 27.09
CA ASP A 88 22.95 -7.12 27.76
C ASP A 88 22.89 -5.62 27.46
N SER A 89 21.90 -5.15 26.70
CA SER A 89 21.73 -3.73 26.36
C SER A 89 20.32 -3.27 26.72
N PRO A 90 20.04 -3.04 28.02
CA PRO A 90 18.69 -2.76 28.51
C PRO A 90 18.07 -1.48 27.94
N ASN A 91 18.88 -0.66 27.27
CA ASN A 91 18.48 0.64 26.76
C ASN A 91 18.22 0.63 25.24
N LEU A 92 18.50 -0.45 24.51
CA LEU A 92 18.28 -0.51 23.06
C LEU A 92 17.09 -1.41 22.72
N PHE A 93 16.06 -0.79 22.15
CA PHE A 93 14.82 -1.47 21.77
C PHE A 93 14.59 -1.38 20.26
N GLN A 94 14.02 -2.44 19.68
CA GLN A 94 13.49 -2.47 18.33
C GLN A 94 11.96 -2.42 18.41
N ILE A 95 11.38 -1.38 17.82
CA ILE A 95 9.93 -1.30 17.59
C ILE A 95 9.65 -1.84 16.20
N THR A 96 8.67 -2.73 16.12
CA THR A 96 8.11 -3.23 14.88
C THR A 96 6.65 -2.81 14.81
N VAL A 97 6.28 -2.08 13.76
CA VAL A 97 4.91 -1.70 13.45
C VAL A 97 4.48 -2.46 12.20
N LYS A 98 3.36 -3.16 12.28
CA LYS A 98 2.74 -3.88 11.15
C LYS A 98 1.37 -3.29 10.91
N VAL A 99 1.09 -2.89 9.67
CA VAL A 99 -0.20 -2.33 9.27
C VAL A 99 -0.78 -3.17 8.15
N ARG A 100 -2.04 -3.59 8.32
CA ARG A 100 -2.82 -4.32 7.32
C ARG A 100 -4.13 -3.59 7.04
N ASN A 101 -4.58 -3.64 5.78
CA ASN A 101 -5.91 -3.16 5.41
C ASN A 101 -7.01 -4.13 5.86
N ASN A 102 -6.72 -5.43 5.83
CA ASN A 102 -7.59 -6.48 6.35
C ASN A 102 -6.75 -7.44 7.21
N ILE A 103 -7.31 -7.96 8.31
CA ILE A 103 -6.59 -8.86 9.22
C ILE A 103 -6.12 -10.15 8.54
N ASP A 104 -6.90 -10.63 7.56
CA ASP A 104 -6.63 -11.84 6.79
C ASP A 104 -5.66 -11.61 5.60
N ASP A 105 -5.31 -10.36 5.30
CA ASP A 105 -4.48 -9.99 4.14
C ASP A 105 -3.01 -9.83 4.55
N GLU A 106 -2.35 -10.95 4.86
CA GLU A 106 -0.95 -10.95 5.29
C GLU A 106 0.01 -10.50 4.17
N GLU A 107 -0.33 -10.77 2.91
CA GLU A 107 0.53 -10.48 1.76
C GLU A 107 0.68 -8.97 1.50
N ASN A 108 -0.33 -8.16 1.85
CA ASN A 108 -0.30 -6.71 1.69
C ASN A 108 0.05 -5.96 2.99
N GLU A 109 0.71 -6.63 3.94
CA GLU A 109 1.21 -6.02 5.17
C GLU A 109 2.34 -5.02 4.90
N VAL A 110 2.25 -3.85 5.54
CA VAL A 110 3.35 -2.90 5.63
C VAL A 110 4.04 -3.08 6.98
N VAL A 111 5.33 -3.40 6.95
CA VAL A 111 6.14 -3.58 8.15
C VAL A 111 7.22 -2.50 8.23
N LEU A 112 7.19 -1.74 9.32
CA LEU A 112 8.25 -0.80 9.67
C LEU A 112 8.97 -1.25 10.93
N LYS A 113 10.29 -1.17 10.90
CA LYS A 113 11.15 -1.45 12.04
C LYS A 113 12.04 -0.26 12.30
N SER A 114 12.14 0.16 13.55
CA SER A 114 13.12 1.15 13.97
C SER A 114 13.72 0.77 15.30
N HIS A 115 14.94 1.25 15.51
CA HIS A 115 15.63 1.14 16.78
C HIS A 115 15.53 2.46 17.52
N PHE A 116 15.39 2.40 18.84
CA PHE A 116 15.48 3.58 19.68
C PHE A 116 16.23 3.26 20.97
N LEU A 117 16.93 4.28 21.48
CA LEU A 117 17.60 4.23 22.77
C LEU A 117 16.66 4.81 23.82
N LYS A 118 16.26 4.00 24.80
CA LYS A 118 15.53 4.47 25.97
C LYS A 118 16.55 5.12 26.92
N LYS A 119 16.37 6.42 27.17
CA LYS A 119 17.17 7.18 28.14
C LYS A 119 16.71 6.92 29.56
#